data_AF-A0A813A1W4-F1
#
_entry.id   AF-A0A813A1W4-F1
#
_cell.length_a   1.000
_cell.length_b   1.000
_cell.length_c   1.000
_cell.angle_alpha   90.00
_cell.angle_beta   90.00
_cell.angle_gamma   90.00
#
_symmetry.space_group_name_H-M   'P 1'
#
loop_
_entity.id
_entity.type
_entity.pdbx_description
1 polymer ?
#
loop_
_entity_poly.entity_id
_entity_poly.type
_entity_poly.pdbx_seq_one_letter_code
_entity_poly.pdbx_strand_id
1 'polypeptide(L)'
;MATDEVDHLIGQHVDTLSKLAFVLVPPGRVPEEDAVVGLLPAGATQGAVAGLKRLLFEAHTLVVSALKQRVEKTDDVVPASLDSAERDDRLASQKARLGGLTFQGEEEVAHGAYDLVFAMAQKNELVWLAPEKFGTRRAEIGAKKAGKELVIDGGGVAIKDKPSVHNCIIHSELDLVSALRRRALAFDLVGILSYDVANRYHQALIQRLQEAPPPGYSKVSTAQVLRADRAAFLKIAENITSLRRSGTGVLPLDAQLPTILLDPSVTYHLLPLPA
;
A
#
# COMPACT_ATOMS: atom_id res chain seq x y z
N MET A 1 -8.60 -4.67 -31.23
CA MET A 1 -9.91 -5.31 -31.36
C MET A 1 -10.95 -4.21 -31.35
N ALA A 2 -11.93 -4.32 -32.24
CA ALA A 2 -13.04 -3.37 -32.31
C ALA A 2 -14.04 -3.63 -31.16
N THR A 3 -14.88 -2.63 -30.84
CA THR A 3 -15.76 -2.67 -29.66
C THR A 3 -16.78 -3.81 -29.73
N ASP A 4 -17.27 -4.10 -30.93
CA ASP A 4 -18.17 -5.22 -31.24
C ASP A 4 -17.56 -6.60 -30.95
N GLU A 5 -16.26 -6.79 -31.23
CA GLU A 5 -15.53 -8.03 -30.93
C GLU A 5 -15.39 -8.24 -29.41
N VAL A 6 -15.18 -7.16 -28.66
CA VAL A 6 -15.06 -7.19 -27.20
C VAL A 6 -16.42 -7.47 -26.56
N ASP A 7 -17.48 -6.80 -27.02
CA ASP A 7 -18.85 -7.04 -26.53
C ASP A 7 -19.31 -8.47 -26.81
N HIS A 8 -18.88 -9.07 -27.94
CA HIS A 8 -19.15 -10.47 -28.25
C HIS A 8 -18.51 -11.43 -27.24
N LEU A 9 -17.24 -11.22 -26.89
CA LEU A 9 -16.54 -12.03 -25.87
C LEU A 9 -17.16 -11.87 -24.48
N ILE A 10 -17.54 -10.64 -24.11
CA ILE A 10 -18.25 -10.37 -22.85
C ILE A 10 -19.62 -11.08 -22.84
N GLY A 11 -20.34 -11.07 -23.96
CA GLY A 11 -21.59 -11.82 -24.14
C GLY A 11 -21.42 -13.33 -23.91
N GLN A 12 -20.27 -13.89 -24.29
CA GLN A 12 -19.87 -15.27 -24.01
C GLN A 12 -19.28 -15.49 -22.61
N HIS A 13 -19.35 -14.49 -21.73
CA HIS A 13 -18.83 -14.50 -20.35
C HIS A 13 -17.29 -14.61 -20.25
N VAL A 14 -16.58 -14.28 -21.32
CA VAL A 14 -15.11 -14.18 -21.38
C VAL A 14 -14.70 -12.73 -21.13
N ASP A 15 -14.87 -12.29 -19.88
CA ASP A 15 -14.71 -10.90 -19.42
C ASP A 15 -13.39 -10.64 -18.66
N THR A 16 -12.54 -11.66 -18.50
CA THR A 16 -11.25 -11.54 -17.80
C THR A 16 -10.15 -12.31 -18.53
N LEU A 17 -8.90 -11.86 -18.38
CA LEU A 17 -7.72 -12.56 -18.93
C LEU A 17 -7.59 -13.99 -18.39
N SER A 18 -8.00 -14.23 -17.14
CA SER A 18 -8.00 -15.59 -16.58
C SER A 18 -9.00 -16.49 -17.30
N LYS A 19 -10.25 -16.04 -17.55
CA LYS A 19 -11.21 -16.85 -18.31
C LYS A 19 -10.74 -17.07 -19.74
N LEU A 20 -10.22 -16.03 -20.39
CA LEU A 20 -9.67 -16.11 -21.74
C LEU A 20 -8.52 -17.14 -21.84
N ALA A 21 -7.64 -17.20 -20.83
CA ALA A 21 -6.53 -18.14 -20.80
C ALA A 21 -6.94 -19.62 -20.76
N PHE A 22 -8.20 -19.92 -20.42
CA PHE A 22 -8.70 -21.30 -20.31
C PHE A 22 -9.88 -21.61 -21.25
N VAL A 23 -10.36 -20.63 -22.02
CA VAL A 23 -11.60 -20.78 -22.79
C VAL A 23 -11.51 -21.83 -23.91
N LEU A 24 -10.33 -21.98 -24.53
CA LEU A 24 -10.09 -22.99 -25.58
C LEU A 24 -9.27 -24.15 -25.08
N VAL A 25 -8.08 -23.86 -24.56
CA VAL A 25 -7.08 -24.84 -24.15
C VAL A 25 -6.34 -24.32 -22.92
N PRO A 26 -5.84 -25.22 -22.05
CA PRO A 26 -5.01 -24.80 -20.93
C PRO A 26 -3.69 -24.16 -21.41
N PRO A 27 -3.10 -23.26 -20.61
CA PRO A 27 -1.81 -22.66 -20.93
C PRO A 27 -0.74 -23.73 -21.22
N GLY A 28 0.04 -23.53 -22.28
CA GLY A 28 1.06 -24.48 -22.74
C GLY A 28 0.61 -25.41 -23.87
N ARG A 29 -0.66 -25.33 -24.30
CA ARG A 29 -1.13 -25.92 -25.56
C ARG A 29 -1.49 -24.83 -26.55
N VAL A 30 -1.22 -25.08 -27.83
CA VAL A 30 -1.61 -24.17 -28.91
C VAL A 30 -3.06 -24.48 -29.30
N PRO A 31 -3.98 -23.50 -29.26
CA PRO A 31 -5.35 -23.71 -29.72
C PRO A 31 -5.41 -23.84 -31.25
N GLU A 32 -6.32 -24.68 -31.73
CA GLU A 32 -6.61 -24.84 -33.17
C GLU A 32 -7.16 -23.54 -33.77
N GLU A 33 -6.82 -23.25 -35.02
CA GLU A 33 -7.17 -21.99 -35.67
C GLU A 33 -8.69 -21.77 -35.76
N ASP A 34 -9.44 -22.82 -36.11
CA ASP A 34 -10.91 -22.77 -36.20
C ASP A 34 -11.57 -22.45 -34.85
N ALA A 35 -10.97 -22.91 -33.74
CA ALA A 35 -11.48 -22.64 -32.40
C ALA A 35 -11.29 -21.17 -31.99
N VAL A 36 -10.17 -20.56 -32.42
CA VAL A 36 -9.92 -19.13 -32.20
C VAL A 36 -10.86 -18.28 -33.04
N VAL A 37 -11.13 -18.67 -34.29
CA VAL A 37 -12.10 -17.98 -35.16
C VAL A 37 -13.51 -18.08 -34.56
N GLY A 38 -13.88 -19.21 -33.97
CA GLY A 38 -15.19 -19.42 -33.34
C GLY A 38 -15.47 -18.55 -32.10
N LEU A 39 -14.46 -17.91 -31.51
CA LEU A 39 -14.64 -16.95 -30.42
C LEU A 39 -14.99 -15.53 -30.91
N LEU A 40 -14.88 -15.28 -32.22
CA LEU A 40 -15.17 -13.99 -32.82
C LEU A 40 -16.53 -14.03 -33.53
N PRO A 41 -17.17 -12.86 -33.71
CA PRO A 41 -18.40 -12.78 -34.50
C PRO A 41 -18.17 -13.23 -35.95
N ALA A 42 -19.23 -13.74 -36.59
CA ALA A 42 -19.18 -14.15 -37.99
C ALA A 42 -18.77 -12.99 -38.90
N GLY A 43 -17.78 -13.22 -39.79
CA GLY A 43 -17.24 -12.19 -40.68
C GLY A 43 -16.09 -11.36 -40.09
N ALA A 44 -15.55 -11.74 -38.93
CA ALA A 44 -14.38 -11.09 -38.35
C ALA A 44 -13.18 -11.08 -39.32
N THR A 45 -12.46 -9.96 -39.33
CA THR A 45 -11.30 -9.76 -40.21
C THR A 45 -10.11 -10.63 -39.79
N GLN A 46 -9.17 -10.90 -40.70
CA GLN A 46 -7.92 -11.57 -40.33
C GLN A 46 -7.11 -10.79 -39.27
N GLY A 47 -7.25 -9.45 -39.23
CA GLY A 47 -6.65 -8.63 -38.18
C GLY A 47 -7.25 -8.89 -36.80
N ALA A 48 -8.56 -9.14 -36.72
CA ALA A 48 -9.25 -9.50 -35.49
C ALA A 48 -8.76 -10.86 -34.95
N VAL A 49 -8.66 -11.85 -35.84
CA VAL A 49 -8.15 -13.19 -35.51
C VAL A 49 -6.71 -13.11 -35.00
N ALA A 50 -5.84 -12.36 -35.70
CA ALA A 50 -4.45 -12.16 -35.26
C ALA A 50 -4.37 -11.44 -33.90
N GLY A 51 -5.23 -10.43 -33.68
CA GLY A 51 -5.34 -9.74 -32.40
C GLY A 51 -5.75 -10.65 -31.26
N LEU A 52 -6.76 -11.51 -31.46
CA LEU A 52 -7.22 -12.47 -30.47
C LEU A 52 -6.17 -13.54 -30.17
N LYS A 53 -5.45 -14.04 -31.19
CA LYS A 53 -4.31 -14.96 -30.99
C LYS A 53 -3.23 -14.33 -30.11
N ARG A 54 -2.91 -13.05 -30.32
CA ARG A 54 -1.97 -12.31 -29.48
C ARG A 54 -2.49 -12.19 -28.04
N LEU A 55 -3.76 -11.82 -27.87
CA LEU A 55 -4.37 -11.68 -26.56
C LEU A 55 -4.44 -13.01 -25.78
N LEU A 56 -4.76 -14.12 -26.46
CA LEU A 56 -4.72 -15.47 -25.90
C LEU A 56 -3.30 -15.83 -25.42
N PHE A 57 -2.28 -15.54 -26.24
CA PHE A 57 -0.89 -15.76 -25.86
C PHE A 57 -0.47 -14.92 -24.64
N GLU A 58 -0.85 -13.64 -24.60
CA GLU A 58 -0.61 -12.75 -23.46
C GLU A 58 -1.30 -13.29 -22.20
N ALA A 59 -2.55 -13.75 -22.31
CA ALA A 59 -3.31 -14.34 -21.21
C ALA A 59 -2.69 -15.64 -20.67
N HIS A 60 -2.28 -16.56 -21.56
CA HIS A 60 -1.54 -17.77 -21.19
C HIS A 60 -0.24 -17.44 -20.47
N THR A 61 0.53 -16.50 -21.00
CA THR A 61 1.81 -16.08 -20.43
C THR A 61 1.63 -15.50 -19.03
N LEU A 62 0.61 -14.67 -18.83
CA LEU A 62 0.29 -14.07 -17.54
C LEU A 62 -0.08 -15.14 -16.51
N VAL A 63 -0.95 -16.09 -16.87
CA VAL A 63 -1.35 -17.19 -15.97
C VAL A 63 -0.18 -18.10 -15.62
N VAL A 64 0.67 -18.46 -16.59
CA VAL A 64 1.86 -19.27 -16.34
C VAL A 64 2.85 -18.53 -15.44
N SER A 65 3.06 -17.23 -15.66
CA SER A 65 3.91 -16.40 -14.79
C SER A 65 3.36 -16.34 -13.37
N ALA A 66 2.06 -16.12 -13.21
CA ALA A 66 1.41 -16.11 -11.89
C ALA A 66 1.49 -17.48 -11.18
N LEU A 67 1.35 -18.58 -11.92
CA LEU A 67 1.51 -19.95 -11.39
C LEU A 67 2.96 -20.21 -10.98
N LYS A 68 3.94 -19.86 -11.81
CA LYS A 68 5.37 -19.96 -11.47
C LYS A 68 5.67 -19.17 -10.20
N GLN A 69 5.24 -17.92 -10.12
CA GLN A 69 5.39 -17.11 -8.91
C GLN A 69 4.72 -17.73 -7.68
N ARG A 70 3.62 -18.48 -7.84
CA ARG A 70 2.94 -19.14 -6.72
C ARG A 70 3.63 -20.43 -6.28
N VAL A 71 4.27 -21.14 -7.22
CA VAL A 71 4.98 -22.41 -6.99
C VAL A 71 6.42 -22.18 -6.52
N GLU A 72 7.09 -21.16 -7.08
CA GLU A 72 8.49 -20.82 -6.80
C GLU A 72 8.65 -19.92 -5.55
N LYS A 73 7.55 -19.48 -4.93
CA LYS A 73 7.61 -18.78 -3.63
C LYS A 73 8.07 -19.74 -2.52
N THR A 74 9.38 -19.86 -2.36
CA THR A 74 10.00 -19.93 -1.03
C THR A 74 9.73 -18.60 -0.33
N ASP A 75 9.44 -18.61 0.98
CA ASP A 75 9.07 -17.45 1.83
C ASP A 75 10.18 -16.38 1.99
N ASP A 76 11.05 -16.20 0.99
CA ASP A 76 12.07 -15.18 0.91
C ASP A 76 11.44 -13.93 0.31
N VAL A 77 10.51 -13.34 1.06
CA VAL A 77 10.00 -12.01 0.78
C VAL A 77 11.14 -11.04 1.02
N VAL A 78 11.96 -10.81 0.00
CA VAL A 78 12.81 -9.61 -0.05
C VAL A 78 11.86 -8.42 0.13
N PRO A 79 12.02 -7.60 1.18
CA PRO A 79 11.17 -6.45 1.39
C PRO A 79 11.28 -5.55 0.15
N ALA A 80 10.14 -5.22 -0.46
CA ALA A 80 10.12 -4.25 -1.55
C ALA A 80 10.72 -2.93 -1.04
N SER A 81 11.83 -2.51 -1.66
CA SER A 81 12.55 -1.29 -1.30
C SER A 81 12.48 -0.30 -2.45
N LEU A 82 12.40 0.99 -2.12
CA LEU A 82 12.44 2.05 -3.10
C LEU A 82 13.87 2.18 -3.64
N ASP A 83 14.05 2.25 -4.96
CA ASP A 83 15.37 2.49 -5.54
C ASP A 83 15.94 3.84 -5.06
N SER A 84 17.26 3.95 -4.93
CA SER A 84 17.90 5.19 -4.46
C SER A 84 17.62 6.38 -5.37
N ALA A 85 17.72 6.20 -6.69
CA ALA A 85 17.51 7.31 -7.62
C ALA A 85 16.04 7.76 -7.59
N GLU A 86 15.10 6.82 -7.59
CA GLU A 86 13.67 7.12 -7.50
C GLU A 86 13.32 7.82 -6.17
N ARG A 87 13.93 7.39 -5.05
CA ARG A 87 13.74 8.03 -3.74
C ARG A 87 14.20 9.49 -3.76
N ASP A 88 15.37 9.75 -4.32
CA ASP A 88 15.97 11.08 -4.37
C ASP A 88 15.13 12.02 -5.25
N ASP A 89 14.64 11.54 -6.39
CA ASP A 89 13.75 12.30 -7.28
C ASP A 89 12.42 12.65 -6.60
N ARG A 90 11.80 11.67 -5.92
CA ARG A 90 10.56 11.90 -5.16
C ARG A 90 10.77 12.86 -3.98
N LEU A 91 11.90 12.75 -3.28
CA LEU A 91 12.28 13.69 -2.21
C LEU A 91 12.44 15.11 -2.75
N ALA A 92 13.11 15.29 -3.89
CA ALA A 92 13.29 16.59 -4.52
C ALA A 92 11.93 17.21 -4.89
N SER A 93 11.03 16.42 -5.49
CA SER A 93 9.66 16.85 -5.79
C SER A 93 8.86 17.22 -4.55
N GLN A 94 8.93 16.42 -3.48
CA GLN A 94 8.24 16.67 -2.22
C GLN A 94 8.75 17.96 -1.56
N LYS A 95 10.07 18.17 -1.50
CA LYS A 95 10.70 19.39 -0.97
C LYS A 95 10.31 20.65 -1.75
N ALA A 96 10.20 20.54 -3.07
CA ALA A 96 9.78 21.66 -3.92
C ALA A 96 8.30 22.03 -3.70
N ARG A 97 7.44 21.04 -3.44
CA ARG A 97 5.99 21.25 -3.23
C ARG A 97 5.65 21.69 -1.81
N LEU A 98 6.28 21.10 -0.79
CA LEU A 98 5.92 21.33 0.62
C LEU A 98 6.82 22.40 1.25
N GLY A 99 6.34 23.64 1.27
CA GLY A 99 7.00 24.74 1.99
C GLY A 99 6.83 24.65 3.51
N GLY A 100 7.70 25.34 4.26
CA GLY A 100 7.60 25.46 5.73
C GLY A 100 8.14 24.25 6.52
N LEU A 101 8.56 23.19 5.83
CA LEU A 101 9.27 22.07 6.42
C LEU A 101 10.78 22.19 6.13
N THR A 102 11.58 21.74 7.09
CA THR A 102 13.04 21.76 6.99
C THR A 102 13.59 20.52 6.30
N PHE A 103 12.86 19.39 6.34
CA PHE A 103 13.32 18.08 5.83
C PHE A 103 14.70 17.65 6.37
N GLN A 104 15.02 18.10 7.59
CA GLN A 104 16.27 17.83 8.29
C GLN A 104 15.98 17.45 9.73
N GLY A 105 16.91 16.75 10.38
CA GLY A 105 16.81 16.40 11.79
C GLY A 105 15.58 15.56 12.11
N GLU A 106 14.63 16.12 12.85
CA GLU A 106 13.39 15.43 13.25
C GLU A 106 12.39 15.22 12.11
N GLU A 107 12.49 16.01 11.04
CA GLU A 107 11.62 15.90 9.86
C GLU A 107 12.22 15.03 8.75
N GLU A 108 13.48 14.63 8.89
CA GLU A 108 14.14 13.74 7.94
C GLU A 108 13.75 12.29 8.22
N VAL A 109 12.91 11.71 7.36
CA VAL A 109 12.37 10.36 7.52
C VAL A 109 13.43 9.30 7.21
N ALA A 110 13.47 8.23 8.02
CA ALA A 110 14.28 7.05 7.74
C ALA A 110 13.89 6.37 6.41
N HIS A 111 14.88 5.87 5.67
CA HIS A 111 14.66 5.20 4.38
C HIS A 111 13.83 3.93 4.54
N GLY A 112 14.08 3.16 5.59
CA GLY A 112 13.27 1.97 5.91
C GLY A 112 11.79 2.28 6.14
N ALA A 113 11.44 3.49 6.57
CA ALA A 113 10.03 3.88 6.71
C ALA A 113 9.35 4.11 5.35
N TYR A 114 10.07 4.64 4.35
CA TYR A 114 9.57 4.69 2.98
C TYR A 114 9.35 3.29 2.42
N ASP A 115 10.29 2.38 2.67
CA ASP A 115 10.21 0.99 2.18
C ASP A 115 9.01 0.24 2.79
N LEU A 116 8.69 0.46 4.07
CA LEU A 116 7.48 -0.09 4.70
C LEU A 116 6.20 0.35 4.00
N VAL A 117 6.09 1.64 3.68
CA VAL A 117 4.93 2.21 2.99
C VAL A 117 4.89 1.78 1.52
N PHE A 118 6.05 1.68 0.87
CA PHE A 118 6.16 1.20 -0.51
C PHE A 118 5.75 -0.26 -0.64
N ALA A 119 6.19 -1.13 0.27
CA ALA A 119 5.77 -2.53 0.30
C ALA A 119 4.25 -2.66 0.49
N MET A 120 3.65 -1.83 1.33
CA MET A 120 2.19 -1.75 1.49
C MET A 120 1.49 -1.32 0.19
N ALA A 121 2.01 -0.30 -0.48
CA ALA A 121 1.49 0.18 -1.77
C ALA A 121 1.61 -0.87 -2.89
N GLN A 122 2.72 -1.61 -2.95
CA GLN A 122 2.94 -2.68 -3.92
C GLN A 122 1.97 -3.84 -3.73
N LYS A 123 1.73 -4.25 -2.48
CA LYS A 123 0.71 -5.25 -2.13
C LYS A 123 -0.71 -4.74 -2.36
N ASN A 124 -0.90 -3.43 -2.49
CA ASN A 124 -2.20 -2.79 -2.65
C ASN A 124 -3.17 -3.09 -1.49
N GLU A 125 -2.63 -3.27 -0.30
CA GLU A 125 -3.37 -3.63 0.91
C GLU A 125 -3.10 -2.60 1.99
N LEU A 126 -4.15 -1.96 2.54
CA LEU A 126 -3.98 -1.01 3.63
C LEU A 126 -3.70 -1.76 4.94
N VAL A 127 -2.55 -1.48 5.54
CA VAL A 127 -2.18 -1.99 6.86
C VAL A 127 -1.88 -0.82 7.79
N TRP A 128 -2.38 -0.87 9.03
CA TRP A 128 -2.02 0.15 10.01
C TRP A 128 -0.53 0.06 10.36
N LEU A 129 0.20 1.14 10.09
CA LEU A 129 1.61 1.28 10.45
C LEU A 129 1.72 2.17 11.70
N ALA A 130 2.17 1.55 12.79
CA ALA A 130 2.39 2.22 14.07
C ALA A 130 3.36 3.42 13.92
N PRO A 131 3.11 4.56 14.60
CA PRO A 131 3.99 5.73 14.53
C PRO A 131 5.45 5.43 14.91
N GLU A 132 5.68 4.47 15.80
CA GLU A 132 7.02 4.00 16.20
C GLU A 132 7.88 3.54 15.01
N LYS A 133 7.28 3.08 13.92
CA LYS A 133 8.03 2.64 12.72
C LYS A 133 8.60 3.81 11.91
N PHE A 134 8.25 5.05 12.24
CA PHE A 134 8.62 6.25 11.50
C PHE A 134 9.72 6.99 12.27
N GLY A 135 10.94 6.45 12.18
CA GLY A 135 12.15 7.03 12.77
C GLY A 135 12.82 8.12 11.92
N THR A 136 13.81 8.79 12.50
CA THR A 136 14.61 9.79 11.78
C THR A 136 15.71 9.11 10.98
N ARG A 137 16.15 9.74 9.89
CA ARG A 137 17.31 9.28 9.13
C ARG A 137 18.57 9.24 10.00
N ARG A 138 18.76 10.22 10.89
CA ARG A 138 19.85 10.23 11.88
C ARG A 138 19.84 8.98 12.77
N ALA A 139 18.68 8.58 13.29
CA ALA A 139 18.56 7.41 14.15
C ALA A 139 18.76 6.10 13.38
N GLU A 140 18.30 6.04 12.13
CA GLU A 140 18.53 4.91 11.23
C GLU A 140 20.01 4.70 10.92
N ILE A 141 20.75 5.77 10.60
CA ILE A 141 22.20 5.70 10.33
C ILE A 141 22.97 5.30 11.60
N GLY A 142 22.54 5.78 12.77
CA GLY A 142 23.13 5.46 14.06
C GLY A 142 22.77 4.07 14.60
N ALA A 143 21.77 3.39 14.04
CA ALA A 143 21.35 2.07 14.47
C ALA A 143 22.43 1.03 14.11
N LYS A 144 22.83 0.20 15.09
CA LYS A 144 23.70 -0.93 14.83
C LYS A 144 22.96 -1.92 13.91
N LYS A 145 23.63 -2.43 12.87
CA LYS A 145 23.09 -3.47 11.98
C LYS A 145 22.51 -4.61 12.82
N ALA A 146 21.27 -5.02 12.52
CA ALA A 146 20.67 -6.18 13.17
C ALA A 146 21.57 -7.41 12.95
N GLY A 147 21.69 -8.26 13.97
CA GLY A 147 22.45 -9.50 13.90
C GLY A 147 21.88 -10.43 12.82
N LYS A 148 22.74 -11.30 12.29
CA LYS A 148 22.35 -12.34 11.34
C LYS A 148 21.54 -13.43 12.05
N GLU A 149 20.47 -13.90 11.43
CA GLU A 149 19.65 -15.01 11.94
C GLU A 149 19.92 -16.27 11.12
N LEU A 150 20.13 -17.39 11.81
CA LEU A 150 20.29 -18.70 11.17
C LEU A 150 18.90 -19.30 10.95
N VAL A 151 18.46 -19.38 9.71
CA VAL A 151 17.23 -20.06 9.33
C VAL A 151 17.61 -21.45 8.83
N ILE A 152 17.08 -22.48 9.49
CA ILE A 152 17.26 -23.87 9.08
C ILE A 152 16.06 -24.21 8.21
N ASP A 153 16.28 -24.44 6.92
CA ASP A 153 15.22 -24.80 5.98
C ASP A 153 15.54 -26.14 5.31
N GLY A 154 14.63 -27.11 5.48
CA GLY A 154 14.48 -28.35 4.71
C GLY A 154 15.70 -29.21 4.33
N GLY A 155 16.91 -28.96 4.84
CA GLY A 155 18.15 -29.63 4.42
C GLY A 155 19.41 -28.77 4.48
N GLY A 156 19.33 -27.47 4.76
CA GLY A 156 20.49 -26.58 4.88
C GLY A 156 20.28 -25.43 5.88
N VAL A 157 21.40 -24.88 6.36
CA VAL A 157 21.41 -23.67 7.22
C VAL A 157 21.65 -22.46 6.34
N ALA A 158 20.66 -21.59 6.19
CA ALA A 158 20.77 -20.31 5.51
C ALA A 158 20.93 -19.18 6.52
N ILE A 159 21.96 -18.36 6.34
CA ILE A 159 22.14 -17.15 7.15
C ILE A 159 21.36 -16.03 6.48
N LYS A 160 20.27 -15.57 7.08
CA LYS A 160 19.50 -14.43 6.60
C LYS A 160 19.77 -13.21 7.45
N ASP A 161 19.94 -12.08 6.80
CA ASP A 161 20.01 -10.80 7.48
C ASP A 161 18.63 -10.47 8.06
N LYS A 162 18.53 -10.32 9.38
CA LYS A 162 17.29 -9.90 10.01
C LYS A 162 16.97 -8.48 9.53
N PRO A 163 15.79 -8.21 8.94
CA PRO A 163 15.42 -6.85 8.56
C PRO A 163 15.41 -5.99 9.83
N SER A 164 16.34 -5.04 9.92
CA SER A 164 16.39 -4.12 11.06
C SER A 164 15.32 -3.04 10.88
N VAL A 165 14.12 -3.28 11.41
CA VAL A 165 13.14 -2.20 11.54
C VAL A 165 13.55 -1.38 12.76
N HIS A 166 14.15 -0.22 12.54
CA HIS A 166 14.45 0.70 13.62
C HIS A 166 13.16 1.42 14.03
N ASN A 167 12.66 1.09 15.21
CA ASN A 167 11.54 1.81 15.80
C ASN A 167 12.05 3.02 16.58
N CYS A 168 11.46 4.18 16.35
CA CYS A 168 11.63 5.33 17.22
C CYS A 168 10.88 5.13 18.54
N ILE A 169 11.33 5.83 19.57
CA ILE A 169 10.72 5.75 20.89
C ILE A 169 9.79 6.95 21.09
N ILE A 170 8.59 6.70 21.61
CA ILE A 170 7.57 7.73 21.88
C ILE A 170 7.39 7.84 23.39
N HIS A 171 8.04 8.83 24.01
CA HIS A 171 7.94 9.07 25.45
C HIS A 171 7.03 10.26 25.79
N SER A 172 6.84 11.17 24.83
CA SER A 172 6.06 12.38 24.99
C SER A 172 5.06 12.56 23.84
N GLU A 173 4.08 13.45 24.05
CA GLU A 173 3.15 13.87 22.99
C GLU A 173 3.90 14.52 21.82
N LEU A 174 5.02 15.22 22.09
CA LEU A 174 5.88 15.81 21.07
C LEU A 174 6.54 14.74 20.18
N ASP A 175 7.03 13.66 20.78
CA ASP A 175 7.60 12.53 20.02
C ASP A 175 6.56 11.89 19.10
N LEU A 176 5.31 11.78 19.58
CA LEU A 176 4.20 11.29 18.78
C LEU A 176 3.92 12.23 17.59
N VAL A 177 3.87 13.54 17.81
CA VAL A 177 3.66 14.52 16.73
C VAL A 177 4.76 14.39 15.67
N SER A 178 6.03 14.30 16.08
CA SER A 178 7.17 14.14 15.17
C SER A 178 7.12 12.81 14.41
N ALA A 179 6.73 11.71 15.06
CA ALA A 179 6.54 10.41 14.41
C ALA A 179 5.39 10.43 13.39
N LEU A 180 4.25 11.03 13.74
CA LEU A 180 3.10 11.18 12.83
C LEU A 180 3.42 12.08 11.63
N ARG A 181 4.20 13.16 11.83
CA ARG A 181 4.68 14.00 10.72
C ARG A 181 5.55 13.20 9.75
N ARG A 182 6.49 12.41 10.25
CA ARG A 182 7.31 11.52 9.40
C ARG A 182 6.46 10.46 8.69
N ARG A 183 5.42 9.95 9.35
CA ARG A 183 4.43 9.07 8.70
C ARG A 183 3.70 9.76 7.55
N ALA A 184 3.22 10.99 7.75
CA ALA A 184 2.59 11.77 6.69
C ALA A 184 3.54 11.98 5.48
N LEU A 185 4.80 12.33 5.74
CA LEU A 185 5.82 12.49 4.72
C LEU A 185 6.12 11.19 3.96
N ALA A 186 6.18 10.06 4.66
CA ALA A 186 6.40 8.75 4.03
C ALA A 186 5.25 8.35 3.09
N PHE A 187 4.00 8.55 3.54
CA PHE A 187 2.81 8.26 2.74
C PHE A 187 2.72 9.14 1.49
N ASP A 188 3.08 10.42 1.63
CA ASP A 188 3.10 11.38 0.53
C ASP A 188 4.22 11.10 -0.47
N LEU A 189 5.41 10.72 0.00
CA LEU A 189 6.54 10.35 -0.88
C LEU A 189 6.22 9.11 -1.72
N VAL A 190 5.61 8.09 -1.11
CA VAL A 190 5.20 6.87 -1.83
C VAL A 190 4.03 7.17 -2.78
N GLY A 191 3.24 8.19 -2.49
CA GLY A 191 2.16 8.68 -3.34
C GLY A 191 0.82 7.98 -3.12
N ILE A 192 0.57 7.50 -1.89
CA ILE A 192 -0.70 6.84 -1.52
C ILE A 192 -1.65 7.74 -0.72
N LEU A 193 -1.12 8.81 -0.12
CA LEU A 193 -1.89 9.79 0.66
C LEU A 193 -1.13 11.12 0.66
N SER A 194 -1.83 12.20 0.33
CA SER A 194 -1.25 13.55 0.29
C SER A 194 -0.90 14.08 1.69
N TYR A 195 0.25 14.75 1.81
CA TYR A 195 0.74 15.27 3.09
C TYR A 195 -0.28 16.15 3.81
N ASP A 196 -0.94 17.07 3.11
CA ASP A 196 -1.90 18.00 3.72
C ASP A 196 -3.15 17.30 4.28
N VAL A 197 -3.56 16.19 3.67
CA VAL A 197 -4.68 15.39 4.19
C VAL A 197 -4.24 14.63 5.43
N ALA A 198 -3.08 13.97 5.38
CA ALA A 198 -2.51 13.25 6.52
C ALA A 198 -2.26 14.19 7.72
N ASN A 199 -1.66 15.35 7.48
CA ASN A 199 -1.33 16.34 8.50
C ASN A 199 -2.58 16.90 9.18
N ARG A 200 -3.63 17.23 8.41
CA ARG A 200 -4.93 17.67 8.99
C ARG A 200 -5.57 16.59 9.86
N TYR A 201 -5.54 15.34 9.40
CA TYR A 201 -6.05 14.21 10.18
C TYR A 201 -5.26 14.00 11.47
N HIS A 202 -3.91 14.04 11.43
CA HIS A 202 -3.08 13.93 12.62
C HIS A 202 -3.31 15.10 13.59
N GLN A 203 -3.45 16.32 13.09
CA GLN A 203 -3.79 17.48 13.91
C GLN A 203 -5.13 17.30 14.64
N ALA A 204 -6.15 16.79 13.96
CA ALA A 204 -7.45 16.52 14.59
C ALA A 204 -7.37 15.48 15.72
N LEU A 205 -6.50 14.47 15.58
CA LEU A 205 -6.22 13.51 16.66
C LEU A 205 -5.46 14.16 17.83
N ILE A 206 -4.39 14.90 17.53
CA ILE A 206 -3.54 15.54 18.55
C ILE A 206 -4.33 16.61 19.32
N GLN A 207 -5.25 17.32 18.67
CA GLN A 207 -6.10 18.31 19.33
C GLN A 207 -6.91 17.72 20.50
N ARG A 208 -7.29 16.42 20.43
CA ARG A 208 -7.97 15.72 21.53
C ARG A 208 -7.11 15.58 22.78
N LEU A 209 -5.78 15.52 22.61
CA LEU A 209 -4.82 15.58 23.72
C LEU A 209 -4.71 16.97 24.33
N GLN A 210 -5.41 17.99 23.85
CA GLN A 210 -5.36 19.34 24.42
C GLN A 210 -6.69 19.77 25.04
N GLU A 211 -7.76 19.03 24.77
CA GLU A 211 -9.10 19.31 25.30
C GLU A 211 -9.18 19.03 26.81
N ALA A 212 -9.80 19.96 27.54
CA ALA A 212 -10.09 19.77 28.95
C ALA A 212 -11.23 18.73 29.11
N PRO A 213 -11.06 17.71 29.97
CA PRO A 213 -12.10 16.74 30.19
C PRO A 213 -13.29 17.33 30.97
N PRO A 214 -14.53 16.84 30.76
CA PRO A 214 -15.66 17.16 31.61
C PRO A 214 -15.43 16.77 33.08
N PRO A 215 -16.17 17.37 34.04
CA PRO A 215 -16.08 16.98 35.44
C PRO A 215 -16.34 15.47 35.66
N GLY A 216 -15.47 14.81 36.42
CA GLY A 216 -15.54 13.36 36.67
C GLY A 216 -14.87 12.47 35.62
N TYR A 217 -14.23 13.07 34.60
CA TYR A 217 -13.52 12.34 33.54
C TYR A 217 -12.03 12.70 33.50
N SER A 218 -11.23 11.74 33.02
CA SER A 218 -9.83 11.90 32.67
C SER A 218 -9.65 12.42 31.25
N LYS A 219 -8.58 13.18 31.05
CA LYS A 219 -8.15 13.67 29.74
C LYS A 219 -7.86 12.51 28.78
N VAL A 220 -8.08 12.73 27.49
CA VAL A 220 -7.72 11.75 26.46
C VAL A 220 -6.21 11.51 26.49
N SER A 221 -5.83 10.24 26.56
CA SER A 221 -4.43 9.81 26.60
C SER A 221 -3.85 9.55 25.20
N THR A 222 -2.52 9.58 25.09
CA THR A 222 -1.80 9.13 23.88
C THR A 222 -2.21 7.72 23.46
N ALA A 223 -2.43 6.81 24.41
CA ALA A 223 -2.89 5.45 24.11
C ALA A 223 -4.29 5.44 23.47
N GLN A 224 -5.20 6.32 23.87
CA GLN A 224 -6.51 6.48 23.23
C GLN A 224 -6.39 6.99 21.80
N VAL A 225 -5.53 7.99 21.57
CA VAL A 225 -5.24 8.49 20.23
C VAL A 225 -4.69 7.39 19.31
N LEU A 226 -3.74 6.59 19.80
CA LEU A 226 -3.19 5.47 19.02
C LEU A 226 -4.23 4.37 18.72
N ARG A 227 -5.16 4.11 19.65
CA ARG A 227 -6.28 3.19 19.40
C ARG A 227 -7.24 3.75 18.35
N ALA A 228 -7.60 5.03 18.45
CA ALA A 228 -8.44 5.70 17.46
C ALA A 228 -7.78 5.68 16.08
N ASP A 229 -6.48 5.98 16.00
CA ASP A 229 -5.73 5.94 14.76
C ASP A 229 -5.71 4.54 14.14
N ARG A 230 -5.51 3.49 14.96
CA ARG A 230 -5.59 2.11 14.48
C ARG A 230 -6.98 1.74 13.99
N ALA A 231 -8.02 2.11 14.74
CA ALA A 231 -9.42 1.87 14.34
C ALA A 231 -9.77 2.57 13.03
N ALA A 232 -9.31 3.82 12.84
CA ALA A 232 -9.49 4.56 11.59
C ALA A 232 -8.93 3.81 10.39
N PHE A 233 -7.67 3.35 10.46
CA PHE A 233 -7.05 2.64 9.35
C PHE A 233 -7.69 1.28 9.06
N LEU A 234 -8.11 0.55 10.10
CA LEU A 234 -8.87 -0.69 9.94
C LEU A 234 -10.21 -0.42 9.24
N LYS A 235 -10.93 0.62 9.67
CA LYS A 235 -12.22 0.98 9.09
C LYS A 235 -12.09 1.46 7.65
N ILE A 236 -11.05 2.23 7.33
CA ILE A 236 -10.75 2.61 5.95
C ILE A 236 -10.43 1.39 5.10
N ALA A 237 -9.68 0.41 5.64
CA ALA A 237 -9.33 -0.81 4.92
C ALA A 237 -10.56 -1.65 4.54
N GLU A 238 -11.65 -1.60 5.31
CA GLU A 238 -12.94 -2.21 4.96
C GLU A 238 -13.63 -1.49 3.78
N ASN A 239 -13.41 -0.18 3.66
CA ASN A 239 -14.13 0.68 2.72
C ASN A 239 -13.41 0.89 1.38
N ILE A 240 -12.09 0.61 1.32
CA ILE A 240 -11.29 0.77 0.09
C ILE A 240 -10.84 -0.58 -0.45
N THR A 241 -10.87 -0.73 -1.76
CA THR A 241 -10.41 -1.93 -2.47
C THR A 241 -8.99 -1.79 -3.04
N SER A 242 -8.43 -0.58 -3.01
CA SER A 242 -7.10 -0.28 -3.53
C SER A 242 -6.49 0.95 -2.85
N LEU A 243 -5.16 1.00 -2.81
CA LEU A 243 -4.36 2.17 -2.44
C LEU A 243 -3.98 3.05 -3.64
N ARG A 244 -4.21 2.56 -4.87
CA ARG A 244 -3.84 3.25 -6.10
C ARG A 244 -4.84 4.34 -6.42
N ARG A 245 -4.42 5.31 -7.23
CA ARG A 245 -5.32 6.33 -7.77
C ARG A 245 -6.49 5.68 -8.50
N SER A 246 -7.70 6.16 -8.22
CA SER A 246 -8.89 5.81 -9.00
C SER A 246 -8.74 6.28 -10.46
N GLY A 247 -9.61 5.81 -11.36
CA GLY A 247 -9.67 6.29 -12.75
C GLY A 247 -9.88 7.81 -12.88
N THR A 248 -10.39 8.47 -11.83
CA THR A 248 -10.53 9.93 -11.73
C THR A 248 -9.28 10.65 -11.20
N GLY A 249 -8.19 9.93 -10.92
CA GLY A 249 -6.93 10.48 -10.40
C GLY A 249 -6.89 10.71 -8.89
N VAL A 250 -8.00 10.50 -8.18
CA VAL A 250 -8.13 10.69 -6.72
C VAL A 250 -7.52 9.53 -5.95
N LEU A 251 -6.77 9.82 -4.88
CA LEU A 251 -6.26 8.82 -3.94
C LEU A 251 -7.37 8.38 -2.97
N PRO A 252 -7.60 7.06 -2.81
CA PRO A 252 -8.64 6.56 -1.90
C PRO A 252 -8.47 7.03 -0.45
N LEU A 253 -7.23 7.11 0.04
CA LEU A 253 -6.94 7.62 1.39
C LEU A 253 -7.25 9.11 1.52
N ASP A 254 -7.02 9.91 0.47
CA ASP A 254 -7.35 11.35 0.47
C ASP A 254 -8.87 11.58 0.61
N ALA A 255 -9.68 10.67 0.07
CA ALA A 255 -11.13 10.75 0.17
C ALA A 255 -11.68 10.28 1.53
N GLN A 256 -11.07 9.25 2.13
CA GLN A 256 -11.59 8.62 3.34
C GLN A 256 -11.14 9.31 4.63
N LEU A 257 -9.87 9.69 4.76
CA LEU A 257 -9.33 10.26 6.01
C LEU A 257 -10.06 11.53 6.51
N PRO A 258 -10.52 12.47 5.67
CA PRO A 258 -11.23 13.66 6.16
C PRO A 258 -12.53 13.36 6.91
N THR A 259 -13.17 12.22 6.63
CA THR A 259 -14.47 11.86 7.21
C THR A 259 -14.38 10.75 8.26
N ILE A 260 -13.24 10.06 8.38
CA ILE A 260 -13.11 8.87 9.22
C ILE A 260 -13.35 9.14 10.72
N LEU A 261 -13.04 10.35 11.20
CA LEU A 261 -13.25 10.74 12.59
C LEU A 261 -14.71 11.02 12.94
N LEU A 262 -15.61 11.01 11.94
CA LEU A 262 -17.06 11.06 12.13
C LEU A 262 -17.65 9.65 12.35
N ASP A 263 -16.91 8.59 12.03
CA ASP A 263 -17.37 7.22 12.22
C ASP A 263 -17.37 6.87 13.71
N PRO A 264 -18.52 6.47 14.30
CA PRO A 264 -18.60 6.14 15.72
C PRO A 264 -17.61 5.06 16.18
N SER A 265 -17.25 4.11 15.30
CA SER A 265 -16.27 3.05 15.58
C SER A 265 -14.84 3.57 15.74
N VAL A 266 -14.59 4.83 15.36
CA VAL A 266 -13.32 5.52 15.53
C VAL A 266 -13.43 6.55 16.63
N THR A 267 -14.47 7.39 16.59
CA THR A 267 -14.67 8.50 17.53
C THR A 267 -14.80 8.02 18.98
N TYR A 268 -15.38 6.84 19.23
CA TYR A 268 -15.56 6.34 20.60
C TYR A 268 -14.25 6.21 21.37
N HIS A 269 -13.14 5.93 20.68
CA HIS A 269 -11.82 5.82 21.31
C HIS A 269 -11.30 7.16 21.84
N LEU A 270 -11.78 8.27 21.29
CA LEU A 270 -11.37 9.64 21.63
C LEU A 270 -12.25 10.28 22.71
N LEU A 271 -13.21 9.54 23.27
CA LEU A 271 -14.04 10.04 24.37
C LEU A 271 -13.25 10.01 25.69
N PRO A 272 -13.37 11.05 26.54
CA PRO A 272 -12.86 11.02 27.92
C PRO A 272 -13.39 9.79 28.68
N LEU A 273 -12.53 9.15 29.46
CA LEU A 273 -12.90 7.99 30.30
C LEU A 273 -13.08 8.44 31.75
N PRO A 274 -13.89 7.74 32.57
CA PRO A 274 -14.03 8.05 33.99
C PRO A 274 -12.67 8.12 34.70
N ALA A 275 -12.53 9.09 35.62
CA ALA A 275 -11.31 9.28 36.40
C ALA A 275 -11.07 8.19 37.45
#